data_AF-A0A242KE08-F1
#
_entry.id   AF-A0A242KE08-F1
#
_cell.length_a   1.000
_cell.length_b   1.000
_cell.length_c   1.000
_cell.angle_alpha   90.00
_cell.angle_beta   90.00
_cell.angle_gamma   90.00
#
_symmetry.space_group_name_H-M   'P 1'
#
loop_
_entity.id
_entity.type
_entity.pdbx_description
1 polymer ?
#
loop_
_entity_poly.entity_id
_entity_poly.type
_entity_poly.pdbx_seq_one_letter_code
_entity_poly.pdbx_strand_id
1 'polypeptide(L)'
;MKKITLTTAILLALLAATGCSADDKKETASSSSSTAQSSSATTESSSTAAADVTIADGSTKDSAPAEGTVYMRQLLTAPHGTKSFAVTNVTMNGDKILAVQLDEFQYVSPDDFTGVPNSDGAFGENYPTDTVLSSKRENDKAYSEMMADKGGASQGWAESMDAITAFAVGKTVSELEDTVKELDALGEDDSPADVVTGATFSDTSGYLQAIIDAATKGAISTGIKTSTEDLKEAQVLGAPHGDKSFSVTTVALDGDKLAAVSLDEFQYVDPASFGGVPNSDADFGADVQEGLVLSSKEANNDAYSKLMADKGGASQDWADSMDAIAEFALGKTVSELEASVKELDALGEDDSPADVVTGATFSDTSGYLQAVIDAMKAVK
;
A
#
# COMPACT_ATOMS: atom_id res chain seq x y z
N MET A 1 66.50 -8.85 6.01
CA MET A 1 66.26 -7.83 4.97
C MET A 1 64.94 -7.15 5.36
N LYS A 2 64.95 -6.05 6.13
CA LYS A 2 64.73 -4.64 5.69
C LYS A 2 63.69 -4.57 4.55
N LYS A 3 62.55 -3.88 4.69
CA LYS A 3 62.39 -2.50 5.21
C LYS A 3 61.06 -2.27 5.97
N ILE A 4 61.20 -1.39 6.96
CA ILE A 4 60.21 -0.64 7.75
C ILE A 4 59.98 0.71 7.05
N THR A 5 58.74 1.22 7.01
CA THR A 5 58.39 2.66 7.17
C THR A 5 56.88 2.73 7.48
N LEU A 6 56.42 3.02 8.70
CA LEU A 6 56.35 4.28 9.48
C LEU A 6 55.22 5.25 9.06
N THR A 7 54.30 5.35 10.01
CA THR A 7 53.19 6.25 10.34
C THR A 7 53.38 7.73 10.00
N THR A 8 52.27 8.42 9.67
CA THR A 8 52.09 9.85 9.96
C THR A 8 50.66 10.12 10.45
N ALA A 9 50.54 10.39 11.75
CA ALA A 9 49.41 11.09 12.35
C ALA A 9 49.73 12.59 12.33
N ILE A 10 48.76 13.45 11.98
CA ILE A 10 48.87 14.89 12.17
C ILE A 10 47.69 15.33 13.05
N LEU A 11 48.02 15.54 14.32
CA LEU A 11 47.29 16.37 15.26
C LEU A 11 47.95 17.75 15.21
N LEU A 12 47.19 18.81 14.93
CA LEU A 12 47.66 20.18 15.14
C LEU A 12 46.54 21.00 15.79
N ALA A 13 46.84 21.55 16.95
CA ALA A 13 45.96 22.38 17.76
C ALA A 13 46.51 23.81 17.87
N LEU A 14 45.57 24.75 18.05
CA LEU A 14 45.64 26.08 18.72
C LEU A 14 46.34 27.28 18.03
N LEU A 15 45.59 28.40 17.89
CA LEU A 15 45.61 29.62 18.74
C LEU A 15 44.62 30.67 18.13
N ALA A 16 43.57 31.12 18.86
CA ALA A 16 43.40 32.40 19.61
C ALA A 16 43.41 33.69 18.72
N ALA A 17 42.59 34.75 18.87
CA ALA A 17 41.62 35.29 19.85
C ALA A 17 40.72 36.34 19.13
N THR A 18 39.50 36.72 19.58
CA THR A 18 39.17 37.88 20.46
C THR A 18 37.63 38.01 20.52
N GLY A 19 36.98 37.98 21.70
CA GLY A 19 36.39 39.14 22.42
C GLY A 19 34.85 39.18 22.24
N CYS A 20 33.94 39.29 23.23
CA CYS A 20 33.95 39.88 24.57
C CYS A 20 32.93 39.21 25.54
N SER A 21 33.20 39.40 26.84
CA SER A 21 32.48 39.09 28.11
C SER A 21 31.01 39.57 28.20
N ALA A 22 30.16 39.18 29.17
CA ALA A 22 30.37 39.15 30.63
C ALA A 22 29.41 38.27 31.48
N ASP A 23 29.88 38.02 32.72
CA ASP A 23 29.37 37.31 33.91
C ASP A 23 27.94 37.67 34.41
N ASP A 24 27.23 36.74 35.08
CA ASP A 24 27.28 36.53 36.54
C ASP A 24 26.31 35.41 37.06
N LYS A 25 26.67 34.89 38.25
CA LYS A 25 26.15 33.79 39.11
C LYS A 25 24.63 33.55 39.24
N LYS A 26 24.21 32.28 39.48
CA LYS A 26 23.96 31.67 40.83
C LYS A 26 23.21 30.32 40.75
N GLU A 27 23.59 29.38 41.62
CA GLU A 27 23.03 28.03 41.80
C GLU A 27 21.52 27.99 42.13
N THR A 28 20.82 26.98 41.60
CA THR A 28 19.84 26.19 42.38
C THR A 28 19.55 24.86 41.68
N ALA A 29 19.69 23.75 42.41
CA ALA A 29 19.32 22.42 41.96
C ALA A 29 17.80 22.23 41.98
N SER A 30 17.23 21.73 40.90
CA SER A 30 15.98 20.96 40.90
C SER A 30 16.01 19.97 39.74
N SER A 31 15.80 18.71 40.09
CA SER A 31 15.61 17.62 39.15
C SER A 31 14.29 17.80 38.41
N SER A 32 14.37 17.97 37.10
CA SER A 32 13.25 17.79 36.20
C SER A 32 13.76 16.93 35.05
N SER A 33 13.33 15.67 35.00
CA SER A 33 13.49 14.83 33.81
C SER A 33 12.57 15.39 32.74
N SER A 34 13.14 16.11 31.78
CA SER A 34 12.47 16.42 30.53
C SER A 34 12.61 15.22 29.61
N THR A 35 11.50 14.51 29.43
CA THR A 35 11.29 13.48 28.41
C THR A 35 11.66 14.07 27.05
N ALA A 36 12.62 13.42 26.38
CA ALA A 36 13.08 13.82 25.07
C ALA A 36 12.01 13.49 24.03
N GLN A 37 11.50 14.54 23.40
CA GLN A 37 10.84 14.50 22.10
C GLN A 37 11.72 13.66 21.15
N SER A 38 11.19 12.52 20.70
CA SER A 38 11.87 11.61 19.79
C SER A 38 11.89 12.23 18.40
N SER A 39 12.79 13.17 18.19
CA SER A 39 13.21 13.61 16.87
C SER A 39 14.08 12.51 16.29
N SER A 40 13.48 11.65 15.45
CA SER A 40 14.21 10.67 14.67
C SER A 40 15.32 11.38 13.89
N ALA A 41 16.55 10.94 14.09
CA ALA A 41 17.73 11.56 13.50
C ALA A 41 17.63 11.56 11.97
N THR A 42 17.44 12.74 11.41
CA THR A 42 17.59 13.06 10.00
C THR A 42 19.04 12.81 9.61
N THR A 43 19.28 11.73 8.86
CA THR A 43 20.43 11.67 7.99
C THR A 43 20.06 12.56 6.81
N GLU A 44 20.73 13.70 6.65
CA GLU A 44 20.59 14.54 5.45
C GLU A 44 21.08 13.74 4.24
N SER A 45 20.18 12.98 3.63
CA SER A 45 20.31 12.61 2.22
C SER A 45 20.11 13.90 1.43
N SER A 46 21.04 14.22 0.55
CA SER A 46 20.95 15.40 -0.30
C SER A 46 19.73 15.26 -1.23
N SER A 47 18.59 15.81 -0.80
CA SER A 47 17.34 15.79 -1.53
C SER A 47 17.45 16.70 -2.76
N THR A 48 17.66 16.12 -3.93
CA THR A 48 17.05 16.69 -5.13
C THR A 48 15.56 16.51 -4.95
N ALA A 49 14.85 17.58 -4.60
CA ALA A 49 13.40 17.56 -4.44
C ALA A 49 12.76 16.90 -5.68
N ALA A 50 11.89 15.91 -5.45
CA ALA A 50 11.01 15.32 -6.46
C ALA A 50 9.95 16.37 -6.89
N ALA A 51 10.41 17.47 -7.48
CA ALA A 51 9.53 18.54 -7.92
C ALA A 51 8.95 18.17 -9.29
N ASP A 52 7.62 18.10 -9.35
CA ASP A 52 6.74 17.86 -10.50
C ASP A 52 6.21 16.42 -10.71
N VAL A 53 6.09 15.62 -9.65
CA VAL A 53 5.27 14.39 -9.69
C VAL A 53 3.81 14.73 -9.40
N THR A 54 2.89 14.36 -10.29
CA THR A 54 1.44 14.39 -10.00
C THR A 54 1.07 13.14 -9.20
N ILE A 55 0.21 13.27 -8.19
CA ILE A 55 -0.30 12.12 -7.43
C ILE A 55 -1.62 11.65 -8.05
N ALA A 56 -1.76 10.34 -8.25
CA ALA A 56 -2.98 9.67 -8.66
C ALA A 56 -3.35 8.64 -7.59
N ASP A 57 -4.41 8.93 -6.83
CA ASP A 57 -4.83 8.14 -5.66
C ASP A 57 -5.92 7.11 -5.98
N GLY A 58 -6.48 7.13 -7.19
CA GLY A 58 -7.60 6.26 -7.61
C GLY A 58 -8.96 6.77 -7.16
N SER A 59 -9.08 8.04 -6.79
CA SER A 59 -10.37 8.63 -6.42
C SER A 59 -11.33 8.74 -7.60
N THR A 60 -12.57 8.31 -7.40
CA THR A 60 -13.69 8.40 -8.35
C THR A 60 -14.89 9.12 -7.73
N LYS A 61 -15.82 9.53 -8.59
CA LYS A 61 -17.14 10.07 -8.23
C LYS A 61 -18.28 9.09 -8.52
N ASP A 62 -17.94 7.86 -8.89
CA ASP A 62 -18.94 6.85 -9.23
C ASP A 62 -19.82 6.53 -8.03
N SER A 63 -21.10 6.33 -8.33
CA SER A 63 -22.09 6.00 -7.33
C SER A 63 -21.95 4.54 -6.89
N ALA A 64 -22.10 4.30 -5.60
CA ALA A 64 -22.19 2.94 -5.07
C ALA A 64 -23.35 2.16 -5.74
N PRO A 65 -23.19 0.83 -5.92
CA PRO A 65 -24.28 -0.05 -6.33
C PRO A 65 -25.48 0.00 -5.38
N ALA A 66 -26.63 -0.50 -5.85
CA ALA A 66 -27.83 -0.59 -5.03
C ALA A 66 -27.62 -1.50 -3.80
N GLU A 67 -28.29 -1.16 -2.70
CA GLU A 67 -28.31 -1.97 -1.47
C GLU A 67 -28.67 -3.44 -1.76
N GLY A 68 -27.95 -4.35 -1.12
CA GLY A 68 -28.02 -5.80 -1.35
C GLY A 68 -27.00 -6.32 -2.37
N THR A 69 -26.29 -5.45 -3.09
CA THR A 69 -25.12 -5.80 -3.90
C THR A 69 -23.86 -5.46 -3.12
N VAL A 70 -22.98 -6.44 -2.89
CA VAL A 70 -21.66 -6.18 -2.31
C VAL A 70 -20.79 -5.48 -3.34
N TYR A 71 -19.92 -4.57 -2.90
CA TYR A 71 -18.92 -3.93 -3.73
C TYR A 71 -17.67 -3.61 -2.92
N MET A 72 -16.54 -3.46 -3.60
CA MET A 72 -15.29 -2.99 -3.02
C MET A 72 -15.03 -1.55 -3.45
N ARG A 73 -14.44 -0.77 -2.54
CA ARG A 73 -13.81 0.50 -2.87
C ARG A 73 -12.34 0.46 -2.53
N GLN A 74 -11.49 0.70 -3.52
CA GLN A 74 -10.05 0.80 -3.32
C GLN A 74 -9.59 2.25 -3.46
N LEU A 75 -8.76 2.71 -2.54
CA LEU A 75 -8.08 4.00 -2.64
C LEU A 75 -6.63 3.87 -2.19
N LEU A 76 -5.74 4.56 -2.88
CA LEU A 76 -4.37 4.72 -2.44
C LEU A 76 -4.30 5.89 -1.47
N THR A 77 -3.78 5.66 -0.27
CA THR A 77 -3.75 6.66 0.80
C THR A 77 -2.36 6.82 1.39
N ALA A 78 -2.18 7.82 2.24
CA ALA A 78 -1.00 7.99 3.08
C ALA A 78 -1.48 8.28 4.51
N PRO A 79 -1.84 7.25 5.30
CA PRO A 79 -2.49 7.43 6.59
C PRO A 79 -1.63 8.19 7.61
N HIS A 80 -0.30 8.16 7.43
CA HIS A 80 0.67 8.88 8.25
C HIS A 80 1.98 9.05 7.49
N GLY A 81 2.81 9.97 7.97
CA GLY A 81 4.17 10.19 7.47
C GLY A 81 4.27 10.41 5.95
N THR A 82 5.49 10.28 5.44
CA THR A 82 5.84 10.58 4.04
C THR A 82 6.61 9.45 3.37
N LYS A 83 6.88 8.35 4.08
CA LYS A 83 7.77 7.26 3.63
C LYS A 83 7.04 6.03 3.12
N SER A 84 5.73 5.97 3.25
CA SER A 84 4.90 4.87 2.76
C SER A 84 3.68 5.40 2.03
N PHE A 85 3.10 4.55 1.20
CA PHE A 85 1.70 4.69 0.79
C PHE A 85 0.95 3.44 1.25
N ALA A 86 -0.37 3.52 1.31
CA ALA A 86 -1.24 2.41 1.65
C ALA A 86 -2.18 2.08 0.50
N VAL A 87 -2.46 0.80 0.32
CA VAL A 87 -3.59 0.33 -0.49
C VAL A 87 -4.71 0.00 0.49
N THR A 88 -5.75 0.85 0.51
CA THR A 88 -6.91 0.68 1.38
C THR A 88 -8.09 0.17 0.58
N ASN A 89 -8.56 -1.03 0.88
CA ASN A 89 -9.71 -1.64 0.26
C ASN A 89 -10.82 -1.83 1.30
N VAL A 90 -12.02 -1.36 0.98
CA VAL A 90 -13.19 -1.41 1.85
C VAL A 90 -14.32 -2.12 1.11
N THR A 91 -14.74 -3.26 1.65
CA THR A 91 -15.92 -3.97 1.15
C THR A 91 -17.16 -3.47 1.84
N MET A 92 -18.18 -3.17 1.04
CA MET A 92 -19.39 -2.50 1.49
C MET A 92 -20.64 -3.17 0.94
N ASN A 93 -21.75 -2.98 1.65
CA ASN A 93 -23.09 -3.23 1.16
C ASN A 93 -24.00 -2.11 1.69
N GLY A 94 -24.54 -1.30 0.78
CA GLY A 94 -25.19 -0.04 1.17
C GLY A 94 -24.20 0.89 1.86
N ASP A 95 -24.54 1.40 3.04
CA ASP A 95 -23.69 2.29 3.84
C ASP A 95 -22.83 1.56 4.88
N LYS A 96 -22.93 0.22 4.95
CA LYS A 96 -22.22 -0.61 5.92
C LYS A 96 -20.91 -1.13 5.37
N ILE A 97 -19.86 -1.00 6.17
CA ILE A 97 -18.57 -1.63 5.96
C ILE A 97 -18.66 -3.08 6.42
N LEU A 98 -18.42 -4.02 5.51
CA LEU A 98 -18.44 -5.45 5.80
C LEU A 98 -17.05 -5.96 6.15
N ALA A 99 -16.00 -5.41 5.53
CA ALA A 99 -14.61 -5.76 5.78
C ALA A 99 -13.67 -4.68 5.23
N VAL A 100 -12.43 -4.70 5.71
CA VAL A 100 -11.38 -3.75 5.32
C VAL A 100 -10.06 -4.50 5.21
N GLN A 101 -9.39 -4.35 4.08
CA GLN A 101 -8.01 -4.78 3.87
C GLN A 101 -7.14 -3.55 3.65
N LEU A 102 -6.14 -3.39 4.50
CA LEU A 102 -5.19 -2.28 4.44
C LEU A 102 -3.78 -2.84 4.57
N ASP A 103 -2.96 -2.50 3.59
CA ASP A 103 -1.52 -2.76 3.60
C ASP A 103 -0.77 -1.49 3.23
N GLU A 104 0.43 -1.36 3.78
CA GLU A 104 1.33 -0.26 3.51
C GLU A 104 2.59 -0.76 2.83
N PHE A 105 3.08 0.04 1.89
CA PHE A 105 4.27 -0.24 1.13
C PHE A 105 5.32 0.82 1.42
N GLN A 106 6.52 0.36 1.75
CA GLN A 106 7.63 1.23 2.13
C GLN A 106 8.93 0.69 1.55
N TYR A 107 9.82 1.60 1.14
CA TYR A 107 11.19 1.27 0.83
C TYR A 107 12.02 1.04 2.09
N VAL A 108 12.67 -0.12 2.14
CA VAL A 108 13.44 -0.61 3.30
C VAL A 108 14.71 -1.34 2.84
N SER A 109 15.67 -1.53 3.75
CA SER A 109 16.84 -2.39 3.48
C SER A 109 16.37 -3.84 3.25
N PRO A 110 16.91 -4.56 2.24
CA PRO A 110 16.55 -5.95 1.95
C PRO A 110 17.11 -6.96 2.96
N ASP A 111 17.89 -6.54 3.97
CA ASP A 111 18.54 -7.46 4.92
C ASP A 111 17.53 -8.36 5.66
N ASP A 112 16.44 -7.76 6.16
CA ASP A 112 15.39 -8.44 6.93
C ASP A 112 14.02 -8.43 6.21
N PHE A 113 13.94 -7.80 5.04
CA PHE A 113 12.69 -7.57 4.32
C PHE A 113 12.67 -8.25 2.96
N THR A 114 11.53 -8.87 2.66
CA THR A 114 11.22 -9.39 1.33
C THR A 114 10.53 -8.30 0.53
N GLY A 115 10.94 -8.18 -0.73
CA GLY A 115 10.30 -7.28 -1.68
C GLY A 115 8.95 -7.79 -2.16
N VAL A 116 8.17 -6.88 -2.73
CA VAL A 116 6.99 -7.23 -3.52
C VAL A 116 7.38 -8.18 -4.69
N PRO A 117 6.41 -8.87 -5.31
CA PRO A 117 6.68 -9.69 -6.48
C PRO A 117 7.47 -8.94 -7.55
N ASN A 118 8.35 -9.65 -8.26
CA ASN A 118 9.28 -9.12 -9.26
C ASN A 118 10.39 -8.20 -8.73
N SER A 119 10.55 -8.03 -7.42
CA SER A 119 11.67 -7.27 -6.83
C SER A 119 13.07 -7.80 -7.16
N ASP A 120 13.21 -9.06 -7.58
CA ASP A 120 14.46 -9.67 -8.07
C ASP A 120 14.59 -9.67 -9.61
N GLY A 121 13.56 -9.17 -10.30
CA GLY A 121 13.47 -9.06 -11.76
C GLY A 121 13.46 -7.61 -12.26
N ALA A 122 12.86 -7.39 -13.44
CA ALA A 122 12.88 -6.08 -14.11
C ALA A 122 12.16 -4.96 -13.32
N PHE A 123 11.20 -5.29 -12.46
CA PHE A 123 10.59 -4.33 -11.54
C PHE A 123 11.64 -3.79 -10.54
N GLY A 124 12.47 -4.68 -9.99
CA GLY A 124 13.52 -4.34 -9.02
C GLY A 124 14.67 -3.48 -9.55
N GLU A 125 14.81 -3.35 -10.87
CA GLU A 125 15.84 -2.51 -11.49
C GLU A 125 15.57 -1.00 -11.34
N ASN A 126 14.40 -0.59 -10.82
CA ASN A 126 13.93 0.80 -10.81
C ASN A 126 14.06 1.50 -9.45
N TYR A 127 14.78 0.90 -8.50
CA TYR A 127 15.16 1.49 -7.22
C TYR A 127 16.57 1.01 -6.82
N PRO A 128 17.25 1.67 -5.87
CA PRO A 128 18.60 1.31 -5.45
C PRO A 128 18.74 -0.16 -5.01
N THR A 129 19.87 -0.79 -5.33
CA THR A 129 20.11 -2.23 -5.06
C THR A 129 20.18 -2.59 -3.57
N ASP A 130 20.40 -1.60 -2.70
CA ASP A 130 20.42 -1.73 -1.24
C ASP A 130 19.05 -1.43 -0.61
N THR A 131 18.00 -1.35 -1.43
CA THR A 131 16.64 -1.04 -1.03
C THR A 131 15.66 -2.00 -1.71
N VAL A 132 14.53 -2.25 -1.07
CA VAL A 132 13.41 -3.00 -1.66
C VAL A 132 12.09 -2.37 -1.28
N LEU A 133 11.14 -2.32 -2.22
CA LEU A 133 9.74 -1.97 -1.92
C LEU A 133 9.10 -3.16 -1.20
N SER A 134 8.65 -2.97 0.03
CA SER A 134 8.16 -4.04 0.89
C SER A 134 6.77 -3.75 1.41
N SER A 135 5.91 -4.77 1.40
CA SER A 135 4.62 -4.79 2.10
C SER A 135 4.85 -4.98 3.59
N LYS A 136 4.22 -4.13 4.42
CA LYS A 136 4.24 -4.27 5.87
C LYS A 136 3.48 -5.50 6.34
N ARG A 137 2.39 -5.88 5.65
CA ARG A 137 1.60 -7.07 6.02
C ARG A 137 2.32 -8.38 5.71
N GLU A 138 2.97 -8.51 4.55
CA GLU A 138 3.78 -9.70 4.22
C GLU A 138 5.06 -9.78 5.08
N ASN A 139 5.59 -8.62 5.50
CA ASN A 139 6.80 -8.52 6.32
C ASN A 139 6.50 -8.15 7.78
N ASP A 140 5.29 -8.47 8.29
CA ASP A 140 4.82 -8.02 9.61
C ASP A 140 5.82 -8.32 10.73
N LYS A 141 6.43 -9.50 10.71
CA LYS A 141 7.42 -9.88 11.71
C LYS A 141 8.62 -8.92 11.72
N ALA A 142 9.25 -8.72 10.57
CA ALA A 142 10.43 -7.85 10.45
C ALA A 142 10.07 -6.38 10.72
N TYR A 143 8.90 -5.94 10.26
CA TYR A 143 8.43 -4.58 10.51
C TYR A 143 8.10 -4.34 11.99
N SER A 144 7.45 -5.30 12.65
CA SER A 144 7.15 -5.26 14.09
C SER A 144 8.42 -5.24 14.94
N GLU A 145 9.44 -6.03 14.58
CA GLU A 145 10.75 -6.00 15.23
C GLU A 145 11.42 -4.62 15.04
N MET A 146 11.36 -4.04 13.84
CA MET A 146 11.87 -2.69 13.59
C MET A 146 11.12 -1.63 14.42
N MET A 147 9.79 -1.74 14.53
CA MET A 147 8.98 -0.84 15.35
C MET A 147 9.30 -0.94 16.83
N ALA A 148 9.54 -2.16 17.34
CA ALA A 148 9.95 -2.38 18.72
C ALA A 148 11.34 -1.76 18.98
N ASP A 149 12.31 -2.01 18.11
CA ASP A 149 13.69 -1.57 18.29
C ASP A 149 13.87 -0.05 18.13
N LYS A 150 13.22 0.56 17.14
CA LYS A 150 13.38 1.99 16.82
C LYS A 150 12.33 2.87 17.47
N GLY A 151 11.11 2.37 17.63
CA GLY A 151 9.96 3.11 18.14
C GLY A 151 9.55 2.74 19.56
N GLY A 152 10.12 1.67 20.13
CA GLY A 152 9.70 1.16 21.45
C GLY A 152 8.30 0.56 21.44
N ALA A 153 7.78 0.14 20.28
CA ALA A 153 6.45 -0.44 20.16
C ALA A 153 6.33 -1.71 21.02
N SER A 154 5.25 -1.79 21.79
CA SER A 154 4.94 -2.96 22.64
C SER A 154 4.07 -4.00 21.93
N GLN A 155 3.50 -3.65 20.79
CA GLN A 155 2.57 -4.47 20.01
C GLN A 155 3.06 -4.57 18.56
N GLY A 156 2.77 -5.69 17.90
CA GLY A 156 3.09 -5.88 16.49
C GLY A 156 2.28 -4.96 15.57
N TRP A 157 2.78 -4.76 14.35
CA TRP A 157 2.14 -3.91 13.38
C TRP A 157 0.79 -4.49 12.94
N ALA A 158 0.75 -5.76 12.55
CA ALA A 158 -0.47 -6.42 12.10
C ALA A 158 -1.52 -6.49 13.20
N GLU A 159 -1.13 -6.71 14.47
CA GLU A 159 -2.09 -6.75 15.58
C GLU A 159 -2.81 -5.42 15.77
N SER A 160 -2.08 -4.30 15.65
CA SER A 160 -2.69 -2.96 15.73
C SER A 160 -3.54 -2.65 14.51
N MET A 161 -3.10 -3.06 13.32
CA MET A 161 -3.88 -2.89 12.09
C MET A 161 -5.16 -3.71 12.08
N ASP A 162 -5.08 -4.96 12.51
CA ASP A 162 -6.24 -5.84 12.60
C ASP A 162 -7.27 -5.30 13.62
N ALA A 163 -6.82 -4.67 14.71
CA ALA A 163 -7.73 -3.99 15.64
C ALA A 163 -8.45 -2.78 14.98
N ILE A 164 -7.73 -1.98 14.20
CA ILE A 164 -8.27 -0.80 13.51
C ILE A 164 -9.27 -1.22 12.42
N THR A 165 -8.91 -2.19 11.58
CA THR A 165 -9.79 -2.67 10.51
C THR A 165 -11.01 -3.38 11.09
N ALA A 166 -10.85 -4.20 12.14
CA ALA A 166 -11.97 -4.86 12.82
C ALA A 166 -12.92 -3.86 13.49
N PHE A 167 -12.41 -2.74 14.02
CA PHE A 167 -13.26 -1.69 14.58
C PHE A 167 -14.18 -1.06 13.53
N ALA A 168 -13.73 -0.96 12.27
CA ALA A 168 -14.53 -0.39 11.19
C ALA A 168 -15.67 -1.29 10.71
N VAL A 169 -15.54 -2.61 10.89
CA VAL A 169 -16.55 -3.58 10.45
C VAL A 169 -17.89 -3.35 11.17
N GLY A 170 -18.98 -3.35 10.39
CA GLY A 170 -20.36 -3.12 10.83
C GLY A 170 -20.73 -1.64 11.04
N LYS A 171 -19.77 -0.72 10.93
CA LYS A 171 -20.01 0.73 11.05
C LYS A 171 -20.33 1.36 9.71
N THR A 172 -20.99 2.50 9.78
CA THR A 172 -21.16 3.44 8.68
C THR A 172 -20.01 4.43 8.65
N VAL A 173 -19.84 5.10 7.50
CA VAL A 173 -18.86 6.20 7.36
C VAL A 173 -19.07 7.28 8.42
N SER A 174 -20.31 7.68 8.70
CA SER A 174 -20.60 8.72 9.70
C SER A 174 -20.18 8.31 11.12
N GLU A 175 -20.33 7.03 11.49
CA GLU A 175 -19.88 6.54 12.80
C GLU A 175 -18.35 6.56 12.92
N LEU A 176 -17.64 6.29 11.82
CA LEU A 176 -16.18 6.41 11.76
C LEU A 176 -15.71 7.86 11.83
N GLU A 177 -16.39 8.79 11.14
CA GLU A 177 -16.09 10.22 11.21
C GLU A 177 -16.22 10.76 12.64
N ASP A 178 -17.22 10.28 13.40
CA ASP A 178 -17.38 10.65 14.80
C ASP A 178 -16.26 10.05 15.68
N THR A 179 -15.80 8.84 15.37
CA THR A 179 -14.65 8.22 16.06
C THR A 179 -13.35 8.98 15.77
N VAL A 180 -13.12 9.40 14.53
CA VAL A 180 -11.96 10.22 14.14
C VAL A 180 -11.94 11.53 14.94
N LYS A 181 -13.09 12.21 15.08
CA LYS A 181 -13.20 13.42 15.93
C LYS A 181 -12.87 13.13 17.40
N GLU A 182 -13.24 11.97 17.92
CA GLU A 182 -12.93 11.56 19.28
C GLU A 182 -11.43 11.30 19.45
N LEU A 183 -10.80 10.59 18.50
CA LEU A 183 -9.35 10.35 18.47
C LEU A 183 -8.55 11.65 18.36
N ASP A 184 -8.97 12.58 17.51
CA ASP A 184 -8.31 13.89 17.33
C ASP A 184 -8.44 14.79 18.56
N ALA A 185 -9.39 14.49 19.46
CA ALA A 185 -9.60 15.20 20.71
C ALA A 185 -8.84 14.62 21.90
N LEU A 186 -8.15 13.48 21.74
CA LEU A 186 -7.33 12.87 22.77
C LEU A 186 -6.16 13.79 23.17
N GLY A 187 -5.83 13.79 24.46
CA GLY A 187 -4.65 14.47 24.96
C GLY A 187 -3.35 13.74 24.60
N GLU A 188 -2.21 14.42 24.73
CA GLU A 188 -0.88 13.85 24.43
C GLU A 188 -0.54 12.59 25.26
N ASP A 189 -1.17 12.43 26.43
CA ASP A 189 -0.97 11.30 27.34
C ASP A 189 -2.03 10.20 27.18
N ASP A 190 -3.08 10.42 26.37
CA ASP A 190 -4.17 9.46 26.18
C ASP A 190 -3.81 8.45 25.08
N SER A 191 -4.33 7.21 25.19
CA SER A 191 -4.04 6.18 24.21
C SER A 191 -5.14 6.09 23.16
N PRO A 192 -4.81 5.97 21.86
CA PRO A 192 -5.80 5.62 20.84
C PRO A 192 -6.56 4.32 21.16
N ALA A 193 -5.95 3.42 21.94
CA ALA A 193 -6.57 2.17 22.40
C ALA A 193 -7.77 2.39 23.35
N ASP A 194 -7.89 3.57 23.96
CA ASP A 194 -9.02 3.94 24.82
C ASP A 194 -10.31 4.15 24.01
N VAL A 195 -10.17 4.53 22.72
CA VAL A 195 -11.27 4.73 21.78
C VAL A 195 -11.44 3.51 20.86
N VAL A 196 -10.34 3.03 20.30
CA VAL A 196 -10.29 1.88 19.39
C VAL A 196 -9.51 0.75 20.07
N THR A 197 -10.21 -0.12 20.80
CA THR A 197 -9.58 -1.18 21.59
C THR A 197 -8.60 -2.02 20.76
N GLY A 198 -7.35 -2.08 21.21
CA GLY A 198 -6.27 -2.81 20.54
C GLY A 198 -5.46 -1.99 19.53
N ALA A 199 -5.89 -0.78 19.17
CA ALA A 199 -5.14 0.11 18.29
C ALA A 199 -4.11 0.91 19.09
N THR A 200 -2.84 0.52 19.03
CA THR A 200 -1.77 1.20 19.78
C THR A 200 -1.01 2.25 18.98
N PHE A 201 -1.37 2.47 17.71
CA PHE A 201 -0.71 3.46 16.85
C PHE A 201 -1.19 4.87 17.18
N SER A 202 -0.26 5.80 17.35
CA SER A 202 -0.56 7.24 17.42
C SER A 202 -1.43 7.70 16.25
N ASP A 203 -1.20 7.11 15.08
CA ASP A 203 -1.83 7.49 13.82
C ASP A 203 -3.16 6.77 13.55
N THR A 204 -3.77 6.14 14.58
CA THR A 204 -5.06 5.43 14.46
C THR A 204 -6.14 6.28 13.77
N SER A 205 -6.18 7.59 14.07
CA SER A 205 -7.10 8.53 13.42
C SER A 205 -6.87 8.59 11.90
N GLY A 206 -5.61 8.67 11.46
CA GLY A 206 -5.24 8.69 10.04
C GLY A 206 -5.61 7.40 9.31
N TYR A 207 -5.49 6.23 9.96
CA TYR A 207 -5.94 4.97 9.37
C TYR A 207 -7.47 4.87 9.25
N LEU A 208 -8.22 5.32 10.26
CA LEU A 208 -9.69 5.40 10.14
C LEU A 208 -10.11 6.40 9.06
N GLN A 209 -9.39 7.51 8.92
CA GLN A 209 -9.61 8.48 7.86
C GLN A 209 -9.34 7.87 6.47
N ALA A 210 -8.28 7.07 6.31
CA ALA A 210 -8.03 6.33 5.08
C ALA A 210 -9.17 5.36 4.72
N ILE A 211 -9.75 4.69 5.71
CA ILE A 211 -10.93 3.82 5.51
C ILE A 211 -12.15 4.64 5.09
N ILE A 212 -12.41 5.79 5.74
CA ILE A 212 -13.48 6.72 5.37
C ILE A 212 -13.31 7.22 3.93
N ASP A 213 -12.10 7.63 3.56
CA ASP A 213 -11.79 8.13 2.22
C ASP A 213 -11.95 7.04 1.17
N ALA A 214 -11.47 5.83 1.42
CA ALA A 214 -11.70 4.70 0.54
C ALA A 214 -13.19 4.39 0.39
N ALA A 215 -13.94 4.29 1.49
CA ALA A 215 -15.38 4.03 1.51
C ALA A 215 -16.22 5.09 0.76
N THR A 216 -15.71 6.31 0.61
CA THR A 216 -16.44 7.42 -0.02
C THR A 216 -15.98 7.78 -1.43
N LYS A 217 -14.69 7.60 -1.72
CA LYS A 217 -14.03 8.10 -2.94
C LYS A 217 -13.31 7.01 -3.71
N GLY A 218 -13.05 5.84 -3.14
CA GLY A 218 -12.26 4.80 -3.79
C GLY A 218 -12.92 4.26 -5.07
N ALA A 219 -12.07 3.84 -6.02
CA ALA A 219 -12.45 3.14 -7.24
C ALA A 219 -13.35 1.94 -6.92
N ILE A 220 -14.43 1.77 -7.68
CA ILE A 220 -15.49 0.80 -7.36
C ILE A 220 -15.32 -0.46 -8.19
N SER A 221 -15.24 -1.60 -7.50
CA SER A 221 -15.50 -2.90 -8.12
C SER A 221 -16.82 -3.46 -7.62
N THR A 222 -17.74 -3.73 -8.56
CA THR A 222 -19.07 -4.26 -8.23
C THR A 222 -19.03 -5.77 -8.09
N GLY A 223 -19.51 -6.29 -6.96
CA GLY A 223 -19.65 -7.71 -6.70
C GLY A 223 -21.05 -8.25 -6.97
N ILE A 224 -21.35 -9.40 -6.37
CA ILE A 224 -22.65 -10.07 -6.52
C ILE A 224 -23.69 -9.55 -5.52
N LYS A 225 -24.95 -9.93 -5.73
CA LYS A 225 -25.96 -9.80 -4.69
C LYS A 225 -25.72 -10.83 -3.60
N THR A 226 -25.72 -10.38 -2.35
CA THR A 226 -25.64 -11.25 -1.18
C THR A 226 -26.60 -10.80 -0.09
N SER A 227 -26.99 -11.76 0.76
CA SER A 227 -27.78 -11.52 1.96
C SER A 227 -26.97 -11.73 3.24
N THR A 228 -25.70 -12.10 3.15
CA THR A 228 -24.81 -12.22 4.30
C THR A 228 -24.04 -10.93 4.50
N GLU A 229 -23.79 -10.60 5.76
CA GLU A 229 -22.83 -9.56 6.18
C GLU A 229 -21.49 -10.19 6.61
N ASP A 230 -21.46 -11.52 6.77
CA ASP A 230 -20.29 -12.30 7.18
C ASP A 230 -19.52 -12.78 5.93
N LEU A 231 -18.84 -11.83 5.29
CA LEU A 231 -17.92 -12.12 4.20
C LEU A 231 -16.52 -12.35 4.76
N LYS A 232 -15.81 -13.31 4.18
CA LYS A 232 -14.42 -13.56 4.53
C LYS A 232 -13.48 -12.98 3.48
N GLU A 233 -12.44 -12.28 3.91
CA GLU A 233 -11.54 -11.59 2.99
C GLU A 233 -10.10 -12.01 3.09
N ALA A 234 -9.39 -11.77 1.99
CA ALA A 234 -7.95 -11.78 1.93
C ALA A 234 -7.47 -10.79 0.89
N GLN A 235 -6.24 -10.32 1.09
CA GLN A 235 -5.49 -9.54 0.12
C GLN A 235 -4.15 -10.23 -0.06
N VAL A 236 -3.72 -10.38 -1.31
CA VAL A 236 -2.44 -11.01 -1.67
C VAL A 236 -1.71 -10.16 -2.69
N LEU A 237 -0.39 -10.28 -2.69
CA LEU A 237 0.46 -9.75 -3.75
C LEU A 237 0.70 -10.83 -4.82
N GLY A 238 0.81 -10.40 -6.07
CA GLY A 238 1.07 -11.30 -7.19
C GLY A 238 1.86 -10.63 -8.32
N ALA A 239 2.11 -11.40 -9.37
CA ALA A 239 2.72 -10.94 -10.62
C ALA A 239 1.95 -11.54 -11.81
N PRO A 240 0.67 -11.16 -12.01
CA PRO A 240 -0.17 -11.76 -13.03
C PRO A 240 0.29 -11.44 -14.45
N HIS A 241 1.10 -10.40 -14.64
CA HIS A 241 1.55 -9.91 -15.94
C HIS A 241 3.04 -9.52 -15.93
N GLY A 242 3.86 -10.36 -16.58
CA GLY A 242 5.28 -10.11 -16.78
C GLY A 242 6.11 -9.90 -15.51
N ASP A 243 7.29 -9.30 -15.67
CA ASP A 243 8.29 -9.09 -14.61
C ASP A 243 8.48 -7.60 -14.22
N LYS A 244 7.62 -6.70 -14.73
CA LYS A 244 7.74 -5.24 -14.58
C LYS A 244 6.66 -4.61 -13.70
N SER A 245 5.74 -5.40 -13.18
CA SER A 245 4.70 -4.95 -12.26
C SER A 245 4.50 -5.96 -11.15
N PHE A 246 3.87 -5.54 -10.06
CA PHE A 246 3.24 -6.44 -9.10
C PHE A 246 1.76 -6.08 -9.00
N SER A 247 0.92 -7.03 -8.60
CA SER A 247 -0.49 -6.81 -8.35
C SER A 247 -0.81 -6.82 -6.87
N VAL A 248 -1.86 -6.09 -6.51
CA VAL A 248 -2.60 -6.27 -5.25
C VAL A 248 -3.97 -6.82 -5.62
N THR A 249 -4.34 -7.96 -5.04
CA THR A 249 -5.65 -8.58 -5.28
C THR A 249 -6.36 -8.81 -3.96
N THR A 250 -7.49 -8.13 -3.77
CA THR A 250 -8.38 -8.30 -2.63
C THR A 250 -9.63 -9.07 -3.06
N VAL A 251 -10.04 -10.06 -2.27
CA VAL A 251 -11.26 -10.83 -2.51
C VAL A 251 -12.13 -10.90 -1.27
N ALA A 252 -13.44 -10.99 -1.48
CA ALA A 252 -14.43 -11.30 -0.46
C ALA A 252 -15.20 -12.56 -0.87
N LEU A 253 -15.35 -13.50 0.06
CA LEU A 253 -16.05 -14.77 -0.15
C LEU A 253 -17.40 -14.80 0.57
N ASP A 254 -18.43 -15.21 -0.17
CA ASP A 254 -19.71 -15.67 0.37
C ASP A 254 -19.69 -17.20 0.36
N GLY A 255 -19.36 -17.79 1.51
CA GLY A 255 -19.06 -19.22 1.60
C GLY A 255 -17.77 -19.58 0.85
N ASP A 256 -17.87 -20.42 -0.18
CA ASP A 256 -16.77 -20.85 -1.04
C ASP A 256 -16.72 -20.13 -2.39
N LYS A 257 -17.60 -19.15 -2.60
CA LYS A 257 -17.75 -18.41 -3.85
C LYS A 257 -17.24 -16.98 -3.73
N LEU A 258 -16.64 -16.49 -4.82
CA LEU A 258 -16.19 -15.11 -4.92
C LEU A 258 -17.39 -14.16 -4.95
N ALA A 259 -17.51 -13.30 -3.94
CA ALA A 259 -18.59 -12.33 -3.82
C ALA A 259 -18.20 -10.95 -4.38
N ALA A 260 -16.95 -10.53 -4.15
CA ALA A 260 -16.37 -9.32 -4.71
C ALA A 260 -14.85 -9.50 -4.88
N VAL A 261 -14.27 -8.77 -5.82
CA VAL A 261 -12.83 -8.77 -6.10
C VAL A 261 -12.39 -7.38 -6.53
N SER A 262 -11.23 -6.95 -6.09
CA SER A 262 -10.56 -5.76 -6.57
C SER A 262 -9.13 -6.14 -6.92
N LEU A 263 -8.68 -5.72 -8.10
CA LEU A 263 -7.37 -6.02 -8.63
C LEU A 263 -6.77 -4.73 -9.15
N ASP A 264 -5.55 -4.45 -8.72
CA ASP A 264 -4.75 -3.36 -9.26
C ASP A 264 -3.32 -3.83 -9.48
N GLU A 265 -2.61 -3.16 -10.37
CA GLU A 265 -1.21 -3.43 -10.66
C GLU A 265 -0.39 -2.16 -10.58
N PHE A 266 0.83 -2.30 -10.08
CA PHE A 266 1.75 -1.21 -9.86
C PHE A 266 2.98 -1.40 -10.73
N GLN A 267 3.35 -0.35 -11.46
CA GLN A 267 4.47 -0.37 -12.40
C GLN A 267 5.24 0.96 -12.33
N TYR A 268 6.56 0.90 -12.49
CA TYR A 268 7.37 2.11 -12.71
C TYR A 268 7.19 2.64 -14.14
N VAL A 269 6.86 3.92 -14.24
CA VAL A 269 6.52 4.60 -15.50
C VAL A 269 7.05 6.03 -15.50
N ASP A 270 7.02 6.67 -16.67
CA ASP A 270 7.44 8.06 -16.85
C ASP A 270 6.41 9.02 -16.21
N PRO A 271 6.80 9.87 -15.23
CA PRO A 271 5.90 10.79 -14.54
C PRO A 271 5.32 11.89 -15.44
N ALA A 272 5.82 12.07 -16.67
CA ALA A 272 5.27 13.03 -17.62
C ALA A 272 3.86 12.68 -18.09
N SER A 273 3.49 11.39 -18.06
CA SER A 273 2.15 10.91 -18.49
C SER A 273 1.38 10.19 -17.38
N PHE A 274 2.01 9.89 -16.26
CA PHE A 274 1.44 9.09 -15.18
C PHE A 274 1.57 9.81 -13.84
N GLY A 275 0.54 9.69 -13.02
CA GLY A 275 0.60 10.04 -11.61
C GLY A 275 1.21 8.92 -10.78
N GLY A 276 1.93 9.31 -9.74
CA GLY A 276 2.47 8.42 -8.73
C GLY A 276 1.47 8.05 -7.65
N VAL A 277 1.78 6.98 -6.93
CA VAL A 277 1.13 6.66 -5.65
C VAL A 277 1.35 7.79 -4.63
N PRO A 278 0.53 7.91 -3.56
CA PRO A 278 0.75 8.90 -2.51
C PRO A 278 2.19 8.94 -2.00
N ASN A 279 2.66 10.13 -1.61
CA ASN A 279 4.03 10.40 -1.19
C ASN A 279 5.12 10.23 -2.27
N SER A 280 4.77 9.98 -3.54
CA SER A 280 5.76 9.96 -4.65
C SER A 280 6.44 11.32 -4.90
N ASP A 281 5.86 12.42 -4.43
CA ASP A 281 6.43 13.77 -4.42
C ASP A 281 7.13 14.12 -3.10
N ALA A 282 7.25 13.16 -2.19
CA ALA A 282 7.81 13.29 -0.84
C ALA A 282 8.91 12.22 -0.59
N ASP A 283 9.12 11.84 0.68
CA ASP A 283 10.22 10.94 1.07
C ASP A 283 10.11 9.54 0.42
N PHE A 284 8.90 9.03 0.17
CA PHE A 284 8.70 7.75 -0.53
C PHE A 284 9.26 7.80 -1.96
N GLY A 285 9.07 8.91 -2.68
CA GLY A 285 9.58 9.10 -4.04
C GLY A 285 11.11 9.20 -4.13
N ALA A 286 11.81 9.48 -3.02
CA ALA A 286 13.26 9.69 -3.02
C ALA A 286 14.06 8.41 -3.35
N ASP A 287 13.48 7.23 -3.09
CA ASP A 287 14.10 5.92 -3.37
C ASP A 287 13.68 5.35 -4.75
N VAL A 288 12.92 6.11 -5.54
CA VAL A 288 12.59 5.75 -6.93
C VAL A 288 13.70 6.25 -7.86
N GLN A 289 14.08 5.45 -8.86
CA GLN A 289 15.04 5.88 -9.87
C GLN A 289 14.59 7.18 -10.58
N GLU A 290 15.55 8.08 -10.85
CA GLU A 290 15.30 9.35 -11.54
C GLU A 290 14.54 9.14 -12.87
N GLY A 291 13.51 9.97 -13.09
CA GLY A 291 12.68 9.93 -14.29
C GLY A 291 11.59 8.85 -14.27
N LEU A 292 11.37 8.19 -13.12
CA LEU A 292 10.30 7.21 -12.93
C LEU A 292 9.42 7.59 -11.74
N VAL A 293 8.22 7.03 -11.75
CA VAL A 293 7.30 7.02 -10.61
C VAL A 293 6.62 5.66 -10.50
N LEU A 294 6.38 5.17 -9.28
CA LEU A 294 5.53 4.01 -9.07
C LEU A 294 4.08 4.41 -9.28
N SER A 295 3.39 3.77 -10.20
CA SER A 295 2.04 4.15 -10.63
C SER A 295 1.11 2.95 -10.56
N SER A 296 -0.11 3.17 -10.03
CA SER A 296 -1.23 2.23 -10.11
C SER A 296 -1.86 2.32 -11.50
N LYS A 297 -2.16 1.16 -12.11
CA LYS A 297 -2.85 1.09 -13.40
C LYS A 297 -4.30 1.52 -13.27
N GLU A 298 -4.98 1.16 -12.18
CA GLU A 298 -6.37 1.59 -11.92
C GLU A 298 -6.45 3.11 -11.76
N ALA A 299 -5.60 3.69 -10.89
CA ALA A 299 -5.57 5.14 -10.66
C ALA A 299 -5.15 5.96 -11.89
N ASN A 300 -4.49 5.31 -12.86
CA ASN A 300 -4.02 5.93 -14.10
C ASN A 300 -4.62 5.25 -15.34
N ASN A 301 -5.84 4.72 -15.25
CA ASN A 301 -6.44 3.91 -16.31
C ASN A 301 -6.38 4.57 -17.69
N ASP A 302 -6.70 5.87 -17.80
CA ASP A 302 -6.65 6.59 -19.07
C ASP A 302 -5.25 6.60 -19.69
N ALA A 303 -4.23 6.92 -18.87
CA ALA A 303 -2.83 6.98 -19.32
C ALA A 303 -2.31 5.59 -19.67
N TYR A 304 -2.66 4.57 -18.88
CA TYR A 304 -2.25 3.19 -19.12
C TYR A 304 -2.93 2.62 -20.36
N SER A 305 -4.23 2.82 -20.52
CA SER A 305 -5.00 2.39 -21.70
C SER A 305 -4.46 3.01 -22.98
N LYS A 306 -4.08 4.30 -22.93
CA LYS A 306 -3.37 4.96 -24.03
C LYS A 306 -2.03 4.29 -24.34
N LEU A 307 -1.25 3.95 -23.31
CA LEU A 307 0.02 3.24 -23.49
C LEU A 307 -0.19 1.85 -24.12
N MET A 308 -1.22 1.11 -23.70
CA MET A 308 -1.58 -0.18 -24.30
C MET A 308 -2.00 -0.02 -25.76
N ALA A 309 -2.80 0.99 -26.09
CA ALA A 309 -3.19 1.27 -27.47
C ALA A 309 -1.99 1.64 -28.34
N ASP A 310 -1.12 2.54 -27.87
CA ASP A 310 0.02 3.07 -28.63
C ASP A 310 1.13 2.02 -28.82
N LYS A 311 1.38 1.16 -27.83
CA LYS A 311 2.48 0.17 -27.85
C LYS A 311 2.04 -1.26 -28.17
N GLY A 312 0.86 -1.65 -27.70
CA GLY A 312 0.31 -3.01 -27.84
C GLY A 312 -0.80 -3.13 -28.88
N GLY A 313 -1.29 -2.01 -29.44
CA GLY A 313 -2.42 -2.02 -30.37
C GLY A 313 -3.74 -2.41 -29.70
N ALA A 314 -3.84 -2.27 -28.37
CA ALA A 314 -5.07 -2.55 -27.64
C ALA A 314 -6.23 -1.66 -28.15
N SER A 315 -7.42 -2.26 -28.22
CA SER A 315 -8.64 -1.59 -28.67
C SER A 315 -9.65 -1.35 -27.54
N GLN A 316 -9.36 -1.89 -26.36
CA GLN A 316 -10.17 -1.81 -25.16
C GLN A 316 -9.32 -1.21 -24.04
N ASP A 317 -9.96 -0.48 -23.12
CA ASP A 317 -9.29 0.10 -21.97
C ASP A 317 -8.85 -0.99 -20.99
N TRP A 318 -7.90 -0.63 -20.12
CA TRP A 318 -7.37 -1.56 -19.15
C TRP A 318 -8.43 -1.97 -18.11
N ALA A 319 -9.14 -0.98 -17.56
CA ALA A 319 -10.24 -1.20 -16.62
C ALA A 319 -11.35 -2.08 -17.22
N ASP A 320 -11.79 -1.83 -18.46
CA ASP A 320 -12.80 -2.67 -19.13
C ASP A 320 -12.38 -4.16 -19.22
N SER A 321 -11.09 -4.42 -19.47
CA SER A 321 -10.55 -5.79 -19.52
C SER A 321 -10.47 -6.42 -18.13
N MET A 322 -10.12 -5.64 -17.12
CA MET A 322 -10.12 -6.08 -15.71
C MET A 322 -11.53 -6.37 -15.22
N ASP A 323 -12.50 -5.52 -15.55
CA ASP A 323 -13.92 -5.70 -15.23
C ASP A 323 -14.45 -7.00 -15.83
N ALA A 324 -14.14 -7.30 -17.10
CA ALA A 324 -14.54 -8.56 -17.72
C ALA A 324 -13.99 -9.80 -16.98
N ILE A 325 -12.74 -9.73 -16.50
CA ILE A 325 -12.12 -10.82 -15.73
C ILE A 325 -12.76 -10.93 -14.34
N ALA A 326 -12.98 -9.79 -13.66
CA ALA A 326 -13.66 -9.74 -12.38
C ALA A 326 -15.08 -10.31 -12.49
N GLU A 327 -15.90 -9.81 -13.42
CA GLU A 327 -17.26 -10.28 -13.70
C GLU A 327 -17.31 -11.77 -14.02
N PHE A 328 -16.35 -12.28 -14.80
CA PHE A 328 -16.24 -13.71 -15.04
C PHE A 328 -15.97 -14.47 -13.75
N ALA A 329 -15.10 -13.97 -12.87
CA ALA A 329 -14.74 -14.69 -11.65
C ALA A 329 -15.86 -14.70 -10.59
N LEU A 330 -16.71 -13.67 -10.57
CA LEU A 330 -17.79 -13.54 -9.59
C LEU A 330 -18.73 -14.75 -9.56
N GLY A 331 -19.07 -15.18 -8.35
CA GLY A 331 -19.96 -16.31 -8.07
C GLY A 331 -19.36 -17.69 -8.30
N LYS A 332 -18.11 -17.78 -8.77
CA LYS A 332 -17.39 -19.06 -8.95
C LYS A 332 -16.61 -19.45 -7.71
N THR A 333 -16.40 -20.74 -7.57
CA THR A 333 -15.51 -21.37 -6.59
C THR A 333 -14.08 -21.44 -7.11
N VAL A 334 -13.13 -21.67 -6.21
CA VAL A 334 -11.71 -21.92 -6.57
C VAL A 334 -11.58 -23.00 -7.66
N SER A 335 -12.28 -24.13 -7.53
CA SER A 335 -12.17 -25.23 -8.49
C SER A 335 -12.73 -24.91 -9.88
N GLU A 336 -13.76 -24.06 -9.97
CA GLU A 336 -14.30 -23.59 -11.26
C GLU A 336 -13.33 -22.61 -11.95
N LEU A 337 -12.69 -21.72 -11.18
CA LEU A 337 -11.66 -20.83 -11.71
C LEU A 337 -10.41 -21.61 -12.15
N GLU A 338 -9.96 -22.59 -11.37
CA GLU A 338 -8.84 -23.47 -11.75
C GLU A 338 -9.13 -24.27 -13.04
N ALA A 339 -10.40 -24.62 -13.31
CA ALA A 339 -10.78 -25.22 -14.58
C ALA A 339 -10.67 -24.21 -15.73
N SER A 340 -11.11 -22.96 -15.50
CA SER A 340 -11.03 -21.89 -16.49
C SER A 340 -9.58 -21.52 -16.84
N VAL A 341 -8.69 -21.47 -15.84
CA VAL A 341 -7.25 -21.28 -16.05
C VAL A 341 -6.67 -22.38 -16.94
N LYS A 342 -7.04 -23.65 -16.72
CA LYS A 342 -6.57 -24.75 -17.58
C LYS A 342 -7.09 -24.65 -19.02
N GLU A 343 -8.29 -24.12 -19.21
CA GLU A 343 -8.84 -23.86 -20.55
C GLU A 343 -8.09 -22.73 -21.25
N LEU A 344 -7.79 -21.63 -20.53
CA LEU A 344 -6.96 -20.53 -21.02
C LEU A 344 -5.55 -20.98 -21.39
N ASP A 345 -4.90 -21.78 -20.55
CA ASP A 345 -3.55 -22.30 -20.80
C ASP A 345 -3.50 -23.30 -21.96
N ALA A 346 -4.66 -23.82 -22.39
CA ALA A 346 -4.78 -24.73 -23.52
C ALA A 346 -5.07 -24.02 -24.85
N LEU A 347 -5.28 -22.69 -24.83
CA LEU A 347 -5.46 -21.88 -26.03
C LEU A 347 -4.17 -21.86 -26.87
N GLY A 348 -4.33 -21.90 -28.18
CA GLY A 348 -3.24 -21.71 -29.14
C GLY A 348 -2.83 -20.24 -29.27
N GLU A 349 -1.70 -20.00 -29.94
CA GLU A 349 -1.16 -18.63 -30.16
C GLU A 349 -2.13 -17.70 -30.93
N ASP A 350 -3.03 -18.28 -31.74
CA ASP A 350 -4.03 -17.55 -32.53
C ASP A 350 -5.41 -17.44 -31.85
N ASP A 351 -5.61 -18.12 -30.72
CA ASP A 351 -6.89 -18.13 -30.00
C ASP A 351 -7.00 -16.92 -29.07
N SER A 352 -8.24 -16.51 -28.78
CA SER A 352 -8.48 -15.34 -27.93
C SER A 352 -8.80 -15.76 -26.50
N PRO A 353 -8.22 -15.09 -25.47
CA PRO A 353 -8.70 -15.24 -24.09
C PRO A 353 -10.21 -15.01 -23.94
N ALA A 354 -10.80 -14.19 -24.82
CA ALA A 354 -12.24 -13.94 -24.89
C ALA A 354 -13.09 -15.18 -25.19
N ASP A 355 -12.49 -16.24 -25.75
CA ASP A 355 -13.15 -17.52 -26.03
C ASP A 355 -13.49 -18.29 -24.73
N VAL A 356 -12.77 -18.02 -23.64
CA VAL A 356 -13.03 -18.58 -22.30
C VAL A 356 -13.65 -17.52 -21.39
N VAL A 357 -13.07 -16.33 -21.36
CA VAL A 357 -13.47 -15.22 -20.49
C VAL A 357 -14.00 -14.08 -21.35
N THR A 358 -15.32 -14.09 -21.62
CA THR A 358 -15.95 -13.10 -22.51
C THR A 358 -15.61 -11.67 -22.09
N GLY A 359 -15.06 -10.89 -23.02
CA GLY A 359 -14.65 -9.49 -22.80
C GLY A 359 -13.20 -9.31 -22.36
N ALA A 360 -12.50 -10.37 -21.95
CA ALA A 360 -11.08 -10.29 -21.63
C ALA A 360 -10.24 -10.26 -22.91
N THR A 361 -9.37 -9.24 -23.02
CA THR A 361 -8.47 -9.07 -24.17
C THR A 361 -7.00 -9.29 -23.84
N PHE A 362 -6.67 -9.52 -22.56
CA PHE A 362 -5.29 -9.70 -22.11
C PHE A 362 -4.80 -11.12 -22.33
N SER A 363 -3.62 -11.25 -22.96
CA SER A 363 -2.88 -12.52 -23.03
C SER A 363 -2.71 -13.17 -21.66
N ASP A 364 -2.57 -12.35 -20.63
CA ASP A 364 -2.27 -12.76 -19.26
C ASP A 364 -3.54 -13.01 -18.42
N THR A 365 -4.71 -13.18 -19.06
CA THR A 365 -5.99 -13.46 -18.39
C THR A 365 -5.89 -14.64 -17.41
N SER A 366 -5.13 -15.68 -17.73
CA SER A 366 -4.92 -16.81 -16.81
C SER A 366 -4.15 -16.40 -15.55
N GLY A 367 -3.14 -15.53 -15.68
CA GLY A 367 -2.39 -14.95 -14.57
C GLY A 367 -3.27 -14.13 -13.63
N TYR A 368 -4.17 -13.31 -14.17
CA TYR A 368 -5.12 -12.53 -13.37
C TYR A 368 -6.12 -13.43 -12.63
N LEU A 369 -6.69 -14.46 -13.29
CA LEU A 369 -7.54 -15.44 -12.61
C LEU A 369 -6.77 -16.23 -11.54
N GLN A 370 -5.48 -16.51 -11.77
CA GLN A 370 -4.64 -17.16 -10.77
C GLN A 370 -4.42 -16.28 -9.55
N ALA A 371 -4.21 -14.97 -9.71
CA ALA A 371 -4.12 -14.02 -8.59
C ALA A 371 -5.42 -14.02 -7.76
N VAL A 372 -6.58 -14.07 -8.42
CA VAL A 372 -7.89 -14.21 -7.73
C VAL A 372 -7.96 -15.54 -6.97
N ILE A 373 -7.59 -16.66 -7.59
CA ILE A 373 -7.57 -17.98 -6.94
C ILE A 373 -6.67 -17.99 -5.70
N ASP A 374 -5.48 -17.40 -5.80
CA ASP A 374 -4.52 -17.35 -4.71
C ASP A 374 -5.04 -16.50 -3.55
N ALA A 375 -5.69 -15.37 -3.85
CA ALA A 375 -6.40 -14.56 -2.86
C ALA A 375 -7.51 -15.36 -2.19
N MET A 376 -8.35 -16.08 -2.95
CA MET A 376 -9.44 -16.91 -2.39
C MET A 376 -8.90 -18.01 -1.46
N LYS A 377 -7.75 -18.60 -1.80
CA LYS A 377 -7.09 -19.62 -0.96
C LYS A 377 -6.45 -19.05 0.31
N ALA A 378 -6.14 -17.75 0.32
CA ALA A 378 -5.54 -17.07 1.47
C ALA A 378 -6.58 -16.65 2.54
N VAL A 379 -7.87 -16.71 2.23
CA VAL A 379 -8.96 -16.41 3.16
C VAL A 379 -8.97 -17.40 4.32
N LYS A 380 -8.99 -16.87 5.56
CA LYS A 380 -8.88 -17.68 6.80
C LYS A 380 -10.22 -18.11 7.40
#